data_AF-A0A1A8RL70-F1
#
_entry.id   AF-A0A1A8RL70-F1
#
_cell.length_a   1.000
_cell.length_b   1.000
_cell.length_c   1.000
_cell.angle_alpha   90.00
_cell.angle_beta   90.00
_cell.angle_gamma   90.00
#
_symmetry.space_group_name_H-M   'P 1'
#
loop_
_entity.id
_entity.type
_entity.pdbx_description
1 polymer ?
#
loop_
_entity_poly.entity_id
_entity_poly.type
_entity_poly.pdbx_seq_one_letter_code
_entity_poly.pdbx_strand_id
1 'polypeptide(L)'
;MAGRNLELSGSKTRQVNQQLRQSYDANFKMMVVNAAEATNNCQAARKYGVTECNVRRWRFQKDRLKNANSKRKAFRGPQRGRFQEIDRRSYHPAQSLEHCQGVKHTDQFKASTGWCIRMMRRSGLALRRRTSLAQHLPSDFAEKLQAFQRYVIGLRKKHSYTLDQIGNADQTPVFFDMPTSVTVHKKRKKRNMLIMDAFRGHLTDAVKTQVRKMNGDLVIIPGGMTSQLQVLDVVVNKPFKDNLRR
;
A
#
# COMPACT_ATOMS: atom_id res chain seq x y z
N MET A 1 19.20 -68.40 29.87
CA MET A 1 18.50 -67.24 29.27
C MET A 1 19.21 -65.97 29.73
N ALA A 2 20.24 -65.53 29.00
CA ALA A 2 20.98 -64.30 29.29
C ALA A 2 20.97 -63.43 28.03
N GLY A 3 20.55 -62.18 28.20
CA GLY A 3 20.17 -61.27 27.12
C GLY A 3 21.34 -60.78 26.27
N ARG A 4 21.06 -60.60 24.98
CA ARG A 4 21.94 -59.95 24.01
C ARG A 4 21.88 -58.43 24.21
N ASN A 5 22.96 -57.82 24.67
CA ASN A 5 23.21 -56.38 24.54
C ASN A 5 24.00 -56.15 23.24
N LEU A 6 23.33 -55.64 22.21
CA LEU A 6 23.96 -55.02 21.05
C LEU A 6 24.25 -53.56 21.41
N GLU A 7 25.51 -53.23 21.67
CA GLU A 7 25.96 -51.84 21.73
C GLU A 7 25.93 -51.23 20.32
N LEU A 8 24.97 -50.34 20.10
CA LEU A 8 24.87 -49.53 18.90
C LEU A 8 26.01 -48.51 18.86
N SER A 9 26.87 -48.60 17.85
CA SER A 9 27.89 -47.61 17.55
C SER A 9 27.22 -46.23 17.34
N GLY A 10 27.38 -45.34 18.32
CA GLY A 10 26.95 -43.96 18.24
C GLY A 10 27.63 -43.25 17.07
N SER A 11 26.86 -42.96 16.03
CA SER A 11 27.28 -42.12 14.91
C SER A 11 27.68 -40.74 15.44
N LYS A 12 28.95 -40.37 15.32
CA LYS A 12 29.48 -39.03 15.62
C LYS A 12 28.68 -38.00 14.81
N THR A 13 27.68 -37.40 15.43
CA THR A 13 26.87 -36.35 14.85
C THR A 13 27.80 -35.18 14.55
N ARG A 14 27.97 -34.85 13.27
CA ARG A 14 28.75 -33.70 12.81
C ARG A 14 28.19 -32.45 13.51
N GLN A 15 28.93 -31.89 14.46
CA GLN A 15 28.57 -30.63 15.10
C GLN A 15 28.49 -29.56 13.99
N VAL A 16 27.26 -29.12 13.70
CA VAL A 16 27.01 -28.03 12.76
C VAL A 16 27.47 -26.76 13.45
N ASN A 17 28.59 -26.21 13.01
CA ASN A 17 29.20 -25.00 13.55
C ASN A 17 28.18 -23.84 13.49
N GLN A 18 27.65 -23.44 14.65
CA GLN A 18 26.63 -22.39 14.82
C GLN A 18 27.21 -20.97 14.66
N GLN A 19 28.15 -20.77 13.74
CA GLN A 19 28.61 -19.42 13.43
C GLN A 19 27.50 -18.67 12.67
N LEU A 20 27.03 -17.58 13.27
CA LEU A 20 26.14 -16.60 12.65
C LEU A 20 26.65 -16.27 11.24
N ARG A 21 25.76 -16.31 10.24
CA ARG A 21 26.12 -15.98 8.85
C ARG A 21 26.66 -14.55 8.78
N GLN A 22 27.97 -14.42 8.57
CA GLN A 22 28.61 -13.12 8.42
C GLN A 22 28.57 -12.64 6.96
N SER A 23 28.43 -11.33 6.77
CA SER A 23 28.44 -10.67 5.46
C SER A 23 29.57 -9.65 5.39
N TYR A 24 30.44 -9.79 4.40
CA TYR A 24 31.63 -8.96 4.23
C TYR A 24 31.46 -8.06 3.00
N ASP A 25 31.83 -6.79 3.11
CA ASP A 25 31.84 -5.87 1.98
C ASP A 25 33.08 -6.05 1.07
N ALA A 26 33.12 -5.34 -0.06
CA ALA A 26 34.19 -5.52 -1.03
C ALA A 26 35.53 -4.98 -0.51
N ASN A 27 35.50 -3.90 0.27
CA ASN A 27 36.70 -3.30 0.87
C ASN A 27 37.39 -4.28 1.83
N PHE A 28 36.64 -4.84 2.77
CA PHE A 28 37.15 -5.84 3.70
C PHE A 28 37.73 -7.06 2.96
N LYS A 29 37.02 -7.57 1.95
CA LYS A 29 37.51 -8.69 1.14
C LYS A 29 38.82 -8.35 0.42
N MET A 30 38.97 -7.12 -0.08
CA MET A 30 40.21 -6.66 -0.71
C MET A 30 41.37 -6.55 0.30
N MET A 31 41.12 -6.07 1.52
CA MET A 31 42.14 -6.06 2.59
C MET A 31 42.65 -7.48 2.89
N VAL A 32 41.72 -8.45 3.01
CA VAL A 32 42.06 -9.85 3.25
C VAL A 32 42.84 -10.45 2.08
N VAL A 33 42.45 -10.13 0.83
CA VAL A 33 43.17 -10.58 -0.38
C VAL A 33 44.59 -10.02 -0.42
N ASN A 34 44.77 -8.73 -0.17
CA ASN A 34 46.10 -8.10 -0.15
C ASN A 34 46.99 -8.71 0.94
N ALA A 35 46.45 -8.96 2.13
CA ALA A 35 47.20 -9.62 3.20
C ALA A 35 47.58 -11.08 2.86
N ALA A 36 46.70 -11.81 2.15
CA ALA A 36 46.99 -13.16 1.70
C ALA A 36 48.06 -13.21 0.59
N GLU A 37 48.15 -12.18 -0.24
CA GLU A 37 49.19 -12.04 -1.27
C GLU A 37 50.55 -11.65 -0.69
N ALA A 38 50.57 -10.85 0.39
CA ALA A 38 51.79 -10.53 1.11
C ALA A 38 52.30 -11.69 1.99
N THR A 39 51.44 -12.66 2.32
CA THR A 39 51.77 -13.80 3.18
C THR A 39 51.26 -15.12 2.58
N ASN A 40 50.23 -15.73 3.16
CA ASN A 40 49.51 -16.88 2.61
C ASN A 40 48.05 -16.89 3.10
N ASN A 41 47.22 -17.74 2.49
CA ASN A 41 45.79 -17.79 2.79
C ASN A 41 45.48 -18.14 4.26
N CYS A 42 46.25 -19.07 4.85
CA CYS A 42 46.03 -19.53 6.23
C CYS A 42 46.36 -18.43 7.26
N GLN A 43 47.43 -17.68 7.05
CA GLN A 43 47.82 -16.56 7.90
C GLN A 43 46.81 -15.41 7.79
N ALA A 44 46.37 -15.07 6.58
CA ALA A 44 45.33 -14.06 6.38
C ALA A 44 43.99 -14.47 7.00
N ALA A 45 43.59 -15.74 6.84
CA ALA A 45 42.38 -16.28 7.46
C ALA A 45 42.38 -16.11 8.99
N ARG A 46 43.49 -16.47 9.64
CA ARG A 46 43.67 -16.29 11.09
C ARG A 46 43.65 -14.81 11.50
N LYS A 47 44.38 -13.95 10.79
CA LYS A 47 44.49 -12.52 11.09
C LYS A 47 43.14 -11.80 11.04
N TYR A 48 42.29 -12.14 10.08
CA TYR A 48 41.01 -11.45 9.86
C TYR A 48 39.79 -12.22 10.36
N GLY A 49 39.98 -13.35 11.04
CA GLY A 49 38.88 -14.14 11.60
C GLY A 49 37.93 -14.72 10.54
N VAL A 50 38.44 -15.03 9.35
CA VAL A 50 37.66 -15.60 8.23
C VAL A 50 38.15 -17.00 7.90
N THR A 51 37.31 -17.80 7.25
CA THR A 51 37.73 -19.14 6.79
C THR A 51 38.70 -19.03 5.61
N GLU A 52 39.70 -19.91 5.55
CA GLU A 52 40.64 -20.00 4.42
C GLU A 52 39.90 -20.14 3.08
N CYS A 53 38.81 -20.94 3.07
CA CYS A 53 37.98 -21.12 1.89
C CYS A 53 37.39 -19.79 1.36
N ASN A 54 37.03 -18.86 2.25
CA ASN A 54 36.61 -17.51 1.86
C ASN A 54 37.76 -16.71 1.26
N VAL A 55 38.95 -16.78 1.87
CA VAL A 55 40.17 -16.11 1.36
C VAL A 55 40.48 -16.58 -0.06
N ARG A 56 40.54 -17.89 -0.28
CA ARG A 56 40.79 -18.49 -1.61
C ARG A 56 39.74 -18.05 -2.63
N ARG A 57 38.47 -18.07 -2.25
CA ARG A 57 37.37 -17.60 -3.11
C ARG A 57 37.48 -16.12 -3.45
N TRP A 58 37.83 -15.26 -2.50
CA TRP A 58 37.95 -13.82 -2.74
C TRP A 58 39.19 -13.48 -3.58
N ARG A 59 40.29 -14.22 -3.44
CA ARG A 59 41.45 -14.11 -4.32
C ARG A 59 41.09 -14.42 -5.78
N PHE A 60 40.32 -15.48 -6.02
CA PHE A 60 39.80 -15.78 -7.36
C PHE A 60 38.86 -14.68 -7.90
N GLN A 61 38.24 -13.90 -7.01
CA GLN A 61 37.34 -12.79 -7.37
C GLN A 61 38.02 -11.41 -7.33
N LYS A 62 39.35 -11.34 -7.23
CA LYS A 62 40.11 -10.10 -7.00
C LYS A 62 39.75 -9.00 -7.98
N ASP A 63 39.75 -9.27 -9.28
CA ASP A 63 39.46 -8.24 -10.29
C ASP A 63 38.02 -7.73 -10.20
N ARG A 64 37.06 -8.62 -9.88
CA ARG A 64 35.67 -8.25 -9.65
C ARG A 64 35.49 -7.41 -8.39
N LEU A 65 36.29 -7.66 -7.35
CA LEU A 65 36.27 -6.92 -6.11
C LEU A 65 36.91 -5.53 -6.28
N LYS A 66 38.00 -5.42 -7.04
CA LYS A 66 38.62 -4.13 -7.42
C LYS A 66 37.65 -3.22 -8.17
N ASN A 67 36.89 -3.79 -9.10
CA ASN A 67 35.94 -3.04 -9.93
C ASN A 67 34.56 -2.83 -9.28
N ALA A 68 34.38 -3.25 -8.03
CA ALA A 68 33.12 -3.11 -7.30
C ALA A 68 33.11 -1.89 -6.38
N ASN A 69 31.92 -1.36 -6.10
CA ASN A 69 31.73 -0.42 -5.00
C ASN A 69 32.22 -1.03 -3.67
N SER A 70 32.98 -0.26 -2.88
CA SER A 70 33.60 -0.68 -1.62
C SER A 70 32.61 -1.29 -0.61
N LYS A 71 31.38 -0.78 -0.55
CA LYS A 71 30.31 -1.27 0.36
C LYS A 71 29.58 -2.51 -0.16
N ARG A 72 29.92 -3.02 -1.35
CA ARG A 72 29.21 -4.14 -1.98
C ARG A 72 29.46 -5.46 -1.25
N LYS A 73 28.41 -6.02 -0.62
CA LYS A 73 28.52 -7.28 0.14
C LYS A 73 28.38 -8.56 -0.69
N ALA A 74 27.71 -8.50 -1.84
CA ALA A 74 27.51 -9.66 -2.71
C ALA A 74 27.44 -9.31 -4.20
N PHE A 75 27.95 -10.23 -5.02
CA PHE A 75 27.72 -10.25 -6.46
C PHE A 75 26.48 -11.07 -6.79
N ARG A 76 25.30 -10.60 -6.35
CA ARG A 76 24.04 -11.15 -6.84
C ARG A 76 23.94 -10.76 -8.32
N GLY A 77 23.78 -11.76 -9.20
CA GLY A 77 23.57 -11.60 -10.64
C GLY A 77 22.27 -10.82 -10.94
N PRO A 78 21.92 -10.64 -12.23
CA PRO A 78 20.88 -9.69 -12.65
C PRO A 78 19.57 -9.89 -11.89
N GLN A 79 18.76 -8.83 -11.79
CA GLN A 79 17.40 -8.83 -11.22
C GLN A 79 16.42 -9.75 -11.97
N ARG A 80 16.89 -10.77 -12.68
CA ARG A 80 16.06 -11.75 -13.39
C ARG A 80 15.81 -12.92 -12.45
N GLY A 81 14.56 -13.33 -12.32
CA GLY A 81 14.21 -14.44 -11.45
C GLY A 81 14.81 -15.76 -11.88
N ARG A 82 14.81 -16.71 -10.93
CA ARG A 82 15.16 -18.11 -11.20
C ARG A 82 14.28 -18.70 -12.32
N PHE A 83 13.04 -18.22 -12.45
CA PHE A 83 12.04 -18.71 -13.39
C PHE A 83 11.67 -17.60 -14.38
N GLN A 84 12.57 -17.30 -15.33
CA GLN A 84 12.41 -16.15 -16.23
C GLN A 84 11.20 -16.27 -17.15
N GLU A 85 10.88 -17.48 -17.60
CA GLU A 85 9.74 -17.75 -18.47
C GLU A 85 8.41 -17.59 -17.72
N ILE A 86 8.37 -18.01 -16.45
CA ILE A 86 7.22 -17.79 -15.56
C ILE A 86 7.08 -16.30 -15.25
N ASP A 87 8.18 -15.59 -14.95
CA ASP A 87 8.18 -14.14 -14.73
C ASP A 87 7.63 -13.39 -15.97
N ARG A 88 7.94 -13.82 -17.20
CA ARG A 88 7.39 -13.25 -18.45
C ARG A 88 5.90 -13.53 -18.62
N ARG A 89 5.45 -14.76 -18.37
CA ARG A 89 4.04 -15.15 -18.51
C ARG A 89 3.15 -14.45 -17.47
N SER A 90 3.65 -14.28 -16.24
CA SER A 90 2.96 -13.59 -15.14
C SER A 90 2.95 -12.05 -15.26
N TYR A 91 3.55 -11.47 -16.31
CA TYR A 91 3.56 -10.02 -16.54
C TYR A 91 2.19 -9.47 -16.98
N HIS A 92 1.22 -10.34 -17.30
CA HIS A 92 -0.16 -9.91 -17.57
C HIS A 92 -0.90 -9.57 -16.26
N PRO A 93 -1.32 -8.30 -16.04
CA PRO A 93 -1.89 -7.84 -14.77
C PRO A 93 -3.13 -8.63 -14.31
N ALA A 94 -3.89 -9.19 -15.25
CA ALA A 94 -5.09 -9.98 -14.99
C ALA A 94 -4.78 -11.34 -14.34
N GLN A 95 -3.62 -11.96 -14.65
CA GLN A 95 -3.27 -13.30 -14.18
C GLN A 95 -2.47 -13.29 -12.86
N SER A 96 -1.83 -12.16 -12.52
CA SER A 96 -0.98 -12.05 -11.33
C SER A 96 -1.74 -12.14 -9.99
N LEU A 97 -3.04 -11.80 -9.96
CA LEU A 97 -3.89 -11.91 -8.77
C LEU A 97 -4.39 -13.35 -8.55
N GLU A 98 -4.79 -14.05 -9.62
CA GLU A 98 -5.13 -15.48 -9.58
C GLU A 98 -3.93 -16.34 -9.15
N HIS A 99 -2.72 -15.94 -9.56
CA HIS A 99 -1.47 -16.63 -9.21
C HIS A 99 -1.13 -16.60 -7.71
N CYS A 100 -1.61 -15.58 -6.98
CA CYS A 100 -1.42 -15.48 -5.52
C CYS A 100 -2.48 -16.27 -4.74
N GLN A 101 -3.61 -16.62 -5.36
CA GLN A 101 -4.70 -17.39 -4.76
C GLN A 101 -4.63 -18.90 -5.02
N GLY A 102 -3.48 -19.42 -5.44
CA GLY A 102 -3.25 -20.87 -5.54
C GLY A 102 -3.71 -21.52 -6.84
N VAL A 103 -3.84 -20.76 -7.93
CA VAL A 103 -4.09 -21.36 -9.25
C VAL A 103 -2.82 -22.01 -9.77
N LYS A 104 -2.85 -23.34 -9.87
CA LYS A 104 -1.80 -24.21 -10.42
C LYS A 104 -1.60 -23.90 -11.90
N HIS A 105 -0.60 -23.08 -12.24
CA HIS A 105 -0.10 -23.05 -13.61
C HIS A 105 1.06 -24.02 -13.72
N THR A 106 0.72 -25.21 -14.22
CA THR A 106 1.55 -26.43 -14.34
C THR A 106 1.70 -27.20 -13.02
N ASP A 107 1.55 -28.52 -13.06
CA ASP A 107 1.64 -29.41 -11.89
C ASP A 107 3.02 -29.40 -11.20
N GLN A 108 3.99 -28.64 -11.73
CA GLN A 108 5.37 -28.63 -11.28
C GLN A 108 5.81 -27.33 -10.59
N PHE A 109 5.08 -26.21 -10.74
CA PHE A 109 5.47 -24.94 -10.13
C PHE A 109 4.48 -24.44 -9.09
N LYS A 110 4.89 -24.50 -7.82
CA LYS A 110 4.17 -23.89 -6.70
C LYS A 110 4.84 -22.57 -6.30
N ALA A 111 4.21 -21.46 -6.67
CA ALA A 111 4.66 -20.13 -6.27
C ALA A 111 4.47 -19.93 -4.76
N SER A 112 5.53 -19.50 -4.07
CA SER A 112 5.42 -19.01 -2.68
C SER A 112 5.08 -17.53 -2.67
N THR A 113 4.47 -17.05 -1.58
CA THR A 113 4.22 -15.61 -1.35
C THR A 113 5.51 -14.79 -1.52
N GLY A 114 6.64 -15.29 -1.02
CA GLY A 114 7.95 -14.65 -1.17
C GLY A 114 8.48 -14.66 -2.60
N TRP A 115 8.10 -15.62 -3.44
CA TRP A 115 8.38 -15.59 -4.88
C TRP A 115 7.55 -14.52 -5.57
N CYS A 116 6.23 -14.45 -5.32
CA CYS A 116 5.33 -13.46 -5.92
C CYS A 116 5.78 -12.02 -5.60
N ILE A 117 6.08 -11.72 -4.33
CA ILE A 117 6.55 -10.38 -3.91
C ILE A 117 7.85 -10.00 -4.63
N ARG A 118 8.80 -10.93 -4.76
CA ARG A 118 10.08 -10.67 -5.43
C ARG A 118 9.90 -10.54 -6.95
N MET A 119 9.01 -11.30 -7.57
CA MET A 119 8.67 -11.18 -8.98
C MET A 119 8.04 -9.81 -9.26
N MET A 120 7.00 -9.42 -8.50
CA MET A 120 6.35 -8.11 -8.64
C MET A 120 7.35 -6.95 -8.54
N ARG A 121 8.24 -6.97 -7.54
CA ARG A 121 9.31 -5.96 -7.38
C ARG A 121 10.25 -5.87 -8.58
N ARG A 122 10.58 -7.00 -9.22
CA ARG A 122 11.47 -7.03 -10.41
C ARG A 122 10.75 -6.56 -11.67
N SER A 123 9.45 -6.79 -11.75
CA SER A 123 8.61 -6.41 -12.88
C SER A 123 8.02 -5.00 -12.77
N GLY A 124 8.39 -4.22 -11.74
CA GLY A 124 7.85 -2.87 -11.51
C GLY A 124 6.39 -2.84 -11.07
N LEU A 125 5.85 -3.98 -10.61
CA LEU A 125 4.47 -4.11 -10.17
C LEU A 125 4.37 -3.91 -8.65
N ALA A 126 3.32 -3.23 -8.21
CA ALA A 126 3.01 -3.03 -6.80
C ALA A 126 1.56 -3.45 -6.52
N LEU A 127 1.35 -4.14 -5.39
CA LEU A 127 0.01 -4.37 -4.88
C LEU A 127 -0.56 -3.02 -4.44
N ARG A 128 -1.58 -2.53 -5.16
CA ARG A 128 -2.34 -1.35 -4.76
C ARG A 128 -3.69 -1.79 -4.20
N ARG A 129 -4.09 -1.17 -3.08
CA ARG A 129 -5.46 -1.29 -2.58
C ARG A 129 -6.37 -0.65 -3.63
N ARG A 130 -7.46 -1.32 -4.01
CA ARG A 130 -8.46 -0.75 -4.92
C ARG A 130 -8.94 0.61 -4.36
N THR A 131 -8.63 1.70 -5.04
CA THR A 131 -9.21 3.01 -4.77
C THR A 131 -10.56 3.05 -5.47
N SER A 132 -11.64 2.72 -4.76
CA SER A 132 -13.04 2.68 -5.20
C SER A 132 -13.28 2.08 -6.59
N LEU A 133 -14.04 1.00 -6.69
CA LEU A 133 -14.71 0.70 -7.96
C LEU A 133 -15.45 1.97 -8.35
N ALA A 134 -14.96 2.69 -9.37
CA ALA A 134 -15.69 3.79 -9.96
C ALA A 134 -16.99 3.14 -10.41
N GLN A 135 -18.08 3.41 -9.69
CA GLN A 135 -19.38 2.96 -10.11
C GLN A 135 -19.56 3.51 -11.52
N HIS A 136 -19.88 2.63 -12.47
CA HIS A 136 -20.19 3.09 -13.82
C HIS A 136 -21.26 4.17 -13.69
N LEU A 137 -20.95 5.37 -14.19
CA LEU A 137 -21.92 6.44 -14.22
C LEU A 137 -23.13 5.92 -15.02
N PRO A 138 -24.35 5.97 -14.47
CA PRO A 138 -25.54 5.62 -15.20
C PRO A 138 -25.63 6.39 -16.53
N SER A 139 -26.21 5.79 -17.57
CA SER A 139 -26.36 6.45 -18.88
C SER A 139 -27.15 7.75 -18.80
N ASP A 140 -28.03 7.89 -17.81
CA ASP A 140 -28.86 9.07 -17.54
C ASP A 140 -28.17 10.14 -16.66
N PHE A 141 -26.87 10.00 -16.41
CA PHE A 141 -26.10 10.90 -15.53
C PHE A 141 -26.19 12.37 -15.96
N ALA A 142 -26.00 12.66 -17.25
CA ALA A 142 -26.00 14.03 -17.77
C ALA A 142 -27.37 14.70 -17.58
N GLU A 143 -28.45 13.95 -17.79
CA GLU A 143 -29.82 14.44 -17.63
C GLU A 143 -30.14 14.74 -16.16
N LYS A 144 -29.79 13.83 -15.25
CA LYS A 144 -29.96 14.04 -13.80
C LYS A 144 -29.15 15.21 -13.28
N LEU A 145 -27.92 15.37 -13.76
CA LEU A 145 -27.05 16.49 -13.40
C LEU A 145 -27.69 17.82 -13.84
N GLN A 146 -28.12 17.92 -15.10
CA GLN A 146 -28.77 19.11 -15.61
C GLN A 146 -30.10 19.39 -14.91
N ALA A 147 -30.91 18.37 -14.63
CA ALA A 147 -32.16 18.50 -13.89
C ALA A 147 -31.93 19.05 -12.48
N PHE A 148 -30.93 18.53 -11.77
CA PHE A 148 -30.56 18.99 -10.44
C PHE A 148 -30.06 20.45 -10.45
N GLN A 149 -29.17 20.81 -11.39
CA GLN A 149 -28.70 22.18 -11.54
C GLN A 149 -29.85 23.15 -11.84
N ARG A 150 -30.76 22.78 -12.76
CA ARG A 150 -31.94 23.60 -13.09
C ARG A 150 -32.88 23.75 -11.90
N TYR A 151 -33.07 22.70 -11.11
CA TYR A 151 -33.86 22.74 -9.88
C TYR A 151 -33.28 23.70 -8.84
N VAL A 152 -31.98 23.61 -8.55
CA VAL A 152 -31.29 24.50 -7.60
C VAL A 152 -31.30 25.95 -8.07
N ILE A 153 -31.04 26.21 -9.35
CA ILE A 153 -31.12 27.54 -9.95
C ILE A 153 -32.55 28.10 -9.87
N GLY A 154 -33.56 27.26 -10.13
CA GLY A 154 -34.97 27.62 -10.02
C GLY A 154 -35.36 28.04 -8.61
N LEU A 155 -34.96 27.25 -7.60
CA LEU A 155 -35.18 27.60 -6.19
C LEU A 155 -34.48 28.89 -5.80
N ARG A 156 -33.23 29.09 -6.26
CA ARG A 156 -32.47 30.32 -6.00
C ARG A 156 -33.17 31.55 -6.57
N LYS A 157 -33.69 31.48 -7.80
CA LYS A 157 -34.43 32.59 -8.42
C LYS A 157 -35.77 32.82 -7.71
N LYS A 158 -36.52 31.76 -7.39
CA LYS A 158 -37.84 31.84 -6.74
C LYS A 158 -37.80 32.50 -5.37
N HIS A 159 -36.77 32.20 -4.58
CA HIS A 159 -36.68 32.65 -3.18
C HIS A 159 -35.59 33.69 -2.94
N SER A 160 -34.86 34.12 -3.98
CA SER A 160 -33.78 35.10 -3.93
C SER A 160 -32.73 34.80 -2.84
N TYR A 161 -32.29 33.55 -2.76
CA TYR A 161 -31.27 33.14 -1.78
C TYR A 161 -29.95 33.86 -2.01
N THR A 162 -29.45 34.54 -0.96
CA THR A 162 -28.09 35.06 -0.90
C THR A 162 -27.10 33.94 -0.56
N LEU A 163 -25.81 34.10 -0.91
CA LEU A 163 -24.83 33.01 -0.76
C LEU A 163 -24.66 32.53 0.69
N ASP A 164 -24.84 33.43 1.67
CA ASP A 164 -24.83 33.14 3.11
C ASP A 164 -26.00 32.27 3.59
N GLN A 165 -27.00 32.04 2.75
CA GLN A 165 -28.20 31.25 3.07
C GLN A 165 -28.17 29.83 2.49
N ILE A 166 -27.11 29.49 1.74
CA ILE A 166 -26.94 28.18 1.12
C ILE A 166 -25.93 27.38 1.93
N GLY A 167 -26.42 26.44 2.73
CA GLY A 167 -25.61 25.52 3.51
C GLY A 167 -25.44 24.19 2.79
N ASN A 168 -24.20 23.74 2.59
CA ASN A 168 -23.91 22.38 2.16
C ASN A 168 -23.44 21.57 3.38
N ALA A 169 -24.07 20.43 3.64
CA ALA A 169 -23.74 19.57 4.78
C ALA A 169 -23.36 18.16 4.31
N ASP A 170 -22.45 17.53 5.06
CA ASP A 170 -22.00 16.15 4.85
C ASP A 170 -21.65 15.51 6.19
N GLN A 171 -21.66 14.18 6.26
CA GLN A 171 -21.14 13.46 7.42
C GLN A 171 -19.65 13.18 7.24
N THR A 172 -18.82 13.85 8.04
CA THR A 172 -17.41 13.48 8.24
C THR A 172 -17.26 12.90 9.64
N PRO A 173 -16.76 11.65 9.81
CA PRO A 173 -16.46 11.14 11.13
C PRO A 173 -15.30 11.94 11.74
N VAL A 174 -15.57 12.58 12.88
CA VAL A 174 -14.59 13.31 13.69
C VAL A 174 -14.43 12.56 15.01
N PHE A 175 -13.21 12.50 15.56
CA PHE A 175 -12.94 11.85 16.84
C PHE A 175 -13.74 12.49 17.98
N PHE A 176 -14.02 11.70 19.02
CA PHE A 176 -14.99 11.97 20.09
C PHE A 176 -14.72 13.25 20.91
N ASP A 177 -13.52 13.84 20.82
CA ASP A 177 -13.17 15.05 21.54
C ASP A 177 -12.54 16.10 20.60
N MET A 178 -13.36 17.06 20.19
CA MET A 178 -12.93 18.25 19.46
C MET A 178 -13.84 19.42 19.89
N PRO A 179 -13.60 20.03 21.05
CA PRO A 179 -14.42 21.14 21.53
C PRO A 179 -14.21 22.37 20.61
N THR A 180 -15.30 22.90 20.07
CA THR A 180 -15.28 24.12 19.25
C THR A 180 -15.43 25.38 20.13
N SER A 181 -14.73 26.45 19.76
CA SER A 181 -14.63 27.70 20.53
C SER A 181 -15.73 28.72 20.23
N VAL A 182 -16.89 28.29 19.69
CA VAL A 182 -17.89 29.22 19.13
C VAL A 182 -19.25 29.05 19.79
N THR A 183 -19.72 30.10 20.46
CA THR A 183 -21.07 30.22 21.04
C THR A 183 -22.04 30.88 20.05
N VAL A 184 -23.26 30.35 19.94
CA VAL A 184 -24.30 30.80 18.99
C VAL A 184 -25.23 31.83 19.63
N HIS A 185 -25.35 33.00 19.00
CA HIS A 185 -26.36 34.02 19.34
C HIS A 185 -27.58 33.96 18.41
N LYS A 186 -28.75 34.37 18.92
CA LYS A 186 -30.05 34.29 18.24
C LYS A 186 -30.20 35.40 17.19
N LYS A 187 -29.99 35.08 15.90
CA LYS A 187 -30.21 35.99 14.77
C LYS A 187 -31.60 35.77 14.14
N ARG A 188 -32.18 36.81 13.54
CA ARG A 188 -33.51 36.80 12.87
C ARG A 188 -33.63 35.66 11.84
N LYS A 189 -34.79 34.99 11.79
CA LYS A 189 -35.06 33.80 10.96
C LYS A 189 -35.23 34.16 9.48
N LYS A 190 -34.14 34.06 8.71
CA LYS A 190 -34.18 34.06 7.24
C LYS A 190 -34.46 32.64 6.72
N ARG A 191 -34.96 32.52 5.48
CA ARG A 191 -35.16 31.21 4.82
C ARG A 191 -33.82 30.68 4.32
N ASN A 192 -33.53 29.39 4.56
CA ASN A 192 -32.23 28.78 4.27
C ASN A 192 -32.39 27.55 3.36
N MET A 193 -31.36 27.20 2.60
CA MET A 193 -31.32 25.95 1.82
C MET A 193 -30.23 25.04 2.37
N LEU A 194 -30.57 23.80 2.67
CA LEU A 194 -29.64 22.76 3.15
C LEU A 194 -29.51 21.67 2.09
N ILE A 195 -28.32 21.49 1.53
CA ILE A 195 -28.00 20.45 0.56
C ILE A 195 -27.32 19.28 1.28
N MET A 196 -27.84 18.06 1.12
CA MET A 196 -27.34 16.83 1.76
C MET A 196 -27.30 15.65 0.78
N ASP A 197 -26.50 14.63 1.07
CA ASP A 197 -26.51 13.38 0.31
C ASP A 197 -27.79 12.55 0.53
N ALA A 198 -28.02 11.56 -0.34
CA ALA A 198 -29.16 10.63 -0.23
C ALA A 198 -28.98 9.55 0.85
N PHE A 199 -28.20 9.80 1.89
CA PHE A 199 -28.08 8.86 3.01
C PHE A 199 -29.45 8.64 3.68
N ARG A 200 -29.77 7.38 4.01
CA ARG A 200 -31.09 7.01 4.53
C ARG A 200 -31.49 7.77 5.79
N GLY A 201 -30.53 8.16 6.63
CA GLY A 201 -30.79 8.98 7.82
C GLY A 201 -31.27 10.40 7.51
N HIS A 202 -30.80 11.01 6.41
CA HIS A 202 -31.18 12.37 6.00
C HIS A 202 -32.59 12.42 5.36
N LEU A 203 -33.10 11.28 4.92
CA LEU A 203 -34.41 11.15 4.28
C LEU A 203 -35.56 10.91 5.27
N THR A 204 -35.27 10.81 6.57
CA THR A 204 -36.27 10.58 7.62
C THR A 204 -37.21 11.77 7.77
N ASP A 205 -38.48 11.50 8.10
CA ASP A 205 -39.50 12.54 8.21
C ASP A 205 -39.26 13.47 9.41
N ALA A 206 -38.59 12.99 10.45
CA ALA A 206 -38.12 13.80 11.56
C ALA A 206 -37.17 14.92 11.10
N VAL A 207 -36.20 14.59 10.24
CA VAL A 207 -35.25 15.57 9.68
C VAL A 207 -35.96 16.57 8.78
N LYS A 208 -36.81 16.12 7.86
CA LYS A 208 -37.61 17.00 6.99
C LYS A 208 -38.49 17.97 7.80
N THR A 209 -39.10 17.48 8.87
CA THR A 209 -39.96 18.27 9.76
C THR A 209 -39.15 19.32 10.50
N GLN A 210 -37.97 18.96 11.00
CA GLN A 210 -37.09 19.88 11.72
C GLN A 210 -36.55 20.98 10.79
N VAL A 211 -36.14 20.64 9.57
CA VAL A 211 -35.66 21.62 8.59
C VAL A 211 -36.78 22.61 8.20
N ARG A 212 -38.00 22.11 8.00
CA ARG A 212 -39.18 22.98 7.76
C ARG A 212 -39.50 23.89 8.96
N LYS A 213 -39.43 23.38 10.20
CA LYS A 213 -39.60 24.18 11.43
C LYS A 213 -38.56 25.31 11.56
N MET A 214 -37.38 25.11 11.01
CA MET A 214 -36.30 26.11 10.95
C MET A 214 -36.41 27.08 9.77
N ASN A 215 -37.54 27.08 9.03
CA ASN A 215 -37.72 27.86 7.80
C ASN A 215 -36.68 27.50 6.73
N GLY A 216 -36.35 26.21 6.60
CA GLY A 216 -35.36 25.71 5.65
C GLY A 216 -35.96 24.80 4.57
N ASP A 217 -35.34 24.81 3.39
CA ASP A 217 -35.59 23.83 2.32
C ASP A 217 -34.47 22.77 2.33
N LEU A 218 -34.84 21.49 2.36
CA LEU A 218 -33.90 20.36 2.27
C LEU A 218 -33.81 19.88 0.82
N VAL A 219 -32.60 19.89 0.25
CA VAL A 219 -32.30 19.44 -1.10
C VAL A 219 -31.40 18.20 -1.03
N ILE A 220 -31.84 17.11 -1.65
CA ILE A 220 -31.11 15.83 -1.62
C ILE A 220 -30.37 15.63 -2.94
N ILE A 221 -29.07 15.34 -2.83
CA ILE A 221 -28.22 14.98 -3.97
C ILE A 221 -28.56 13.54 -4.39
N PRO A 222 -28.81 13.26 -5.69
CA PRO A 222 -29.05 11.91 -6.16
C PRO A 222 -27.92 10.93 -5.79
N GLY A 223 -28.29 9.70 -5.48
CA GLY A 223 -27.34 8.66 -5.08
C GLY A 223 -26.24 8.44 -6.13
N GLY A 224 -24.99 8.30 -5.66
CA GLY A 224 -23.82 8.14 -6.52
C GLY A 224 -23.21 9.43 -7.06
N MET A 225 -23.80 10.60 -6.77
CA MET A 225 -23.32 11.90 -7.27
C MET A 225 -22.61 12.76 -6.22
N THR A 226 -22.44 12.26 -4.99
CA THR A 226 -21.82 13.00 -3.88
C THR A 226 -20.44 13.53 -4.25
N SER A 227 -19.60 12.72 -4.90
CA SER A 227 -18.23 13.08 -5.29
C SER A 227 -18.12 14.17 -6.37
N GLN A 228 -19.24 14.63 -6.93
CA GLN A 228 -19.29 15.63 -7.99
C GLN A 228 -20.19 16.82 -7.66
N LEU A 229 -21.30 16.58 -6.98
CA LEU A 229 -22.33 17.59 -6.66
C LEU A 229 -22.24 18.12 -5.24
N GLN A 230 -21.60 17.39 -4.32
CA GLN A 230 -21.48 17.84 -2.94
C GLN A 230 -20.24 18.71 -2.79
N VAL A 231 -20.46 20.02 -2.69
CA VAL A 231 -19.39 21.03 -2.63
C VAL A 231 -18.41 20.73 -1.49
N LEU A 232 -18.90 20.34 -0.31
CA LEU A 232 -18.05 20.01 0.84
C LEU A 232 -17.16 18.79 0.57
N ASP A 233 -17.66 17.81 -0.19
CA ASP A 233 -16.90 16.59 -0.48
C ASP A 233 -15.79 16.85 -1.52
N VAL A 234 -16.09 17.68 -2.52
CA VAL A 234 -15.16 18.07 -3.59
C VAL A 234 -14.11 19.07 -3.11
N VAL A 235 -14.53 20.11 -2.37
CA VAL A 235 -13.70 21.29 -2.08
C VAL A 235 -12.99 21.20 -0.73
N VAL A 236 -13.56 20.50 0.25
CA VAL A 236 -13.02 20.47 1.63
C VAL A 236 -12.57 19.06 2.01
N ASN A 237 -13.45 18.07 1.94
CA ASN A 237 -13.17 16.74 2.46
C ASN A 237 -12.13 16.01 1.62
N LYS A 238 -12.17 16.13 0.29
CA LYS A 238 -11.16 15.50 -0.58
C LYS A 238 -9.74 16.01 -0.28
N PRO A 239 -9.43 17.33 -0.32
CA PRO A 239 -8.10 17.80 0.03
C PRO A 239 -7.72 17.52 1.49
N PHE A 240 -8.68 17.56 2.42
CA PHE A 240 -8.44 17.18 3.82
C PHE A 240 -8.03 15.70 3.97
N LYS A 241 -8.80 14.78 3.36
CA LYS A 241 -8.53 13.34 3.36
C LYS A 241 -7.23 13.01 2.64
N ASP A 242 -6.89 13.73 1.57
CA ASP A 242 -5.63 13.55 0.83
C ASP A 242 -4.41 13.98 1.66
N ASN A 243 -4.53 15.03 2.47
CA ASN A 243 -3.48 15.45 3.41
C ASN A 243 -3.31 14.48 4.59
N LEU A 244 -4.40 13.89 5.10
CA LEU A 244 -4.33 12.86 6.16
C LEU A 244 -3.77 11.51 5.69
N ARG A 245 -3.71 11.28 4.38
CA ARG A 245 -3.22 10.02 3.78
C ARG A 245 -1.75 10.09 3.34
N ARG A 246 -1.08 11.23 3.49
CA ARG A 246 0.37 11.36 3.36
C ARG A 246 1.07 10.85 4.61
#